data_AF-W2GRE7-F1
#
_entry.id   AF-W2GRE7-F1
#
_cell.length_a   1.000
_cell.length_b   1.000
_cell.length_c   1.000
_cell.angle_alpha   90.00
_cell.angle_beta   90.00
_cell.angle_gamma   90.00
#
_symmetry.space_group_name_H-M   'P 1'
#
loop_
_entity.id
_entity.type
_entity.pdbx_description
1 polymer ?
#
loop_
_entity_poly.entity_id
_entity_poly.type
_entity_poly.pdbx_seq_one_letter_code
_entity_poly.pdbx_strand_id
1 'polypeptide(L)' 'GNFIEGGTRTDKNGTDTAKEGYQLGGFVGRSGDELDLVSAIWTSIQPVG' A
#
# COMPACT_ATOMS: atom_id res chain seq x y z
N GLY A 1 -15.43 1.34 -3.59
CA GLY A 1 -14.01 1.02 -3.36
C GLY A 1 -13.75 1.14 -1.89
N ASN A 2 -13.06 0.17 -1.30
CA ASN A 2 -12.70 0.22 0.11
C ASN A 2 -11.42 1.05 0.27
N PHE A 3 -11.39 1.94 1.24
CA PHE A 3 -10.24 2.80 1.54
C PHE A 3 -9.77 2.52 2.98
N ILE A 4 -8.47 2.61 3.18
CA ILE A 4 -7.83 2.57 4.51
C ILE A 4 -7.01 3.84 4.61
N GLU A 5 -7.26 4.63 5.64
CA GLU A 5 -6.57 5.89 5.90
C GLU A 5 -5.96 5.85 7.31
N GLY A 6 -4.83 6.52 7.48
CA GLY A 6 -4.14 6.61 8.76
C GLY A 6 -3.28 7.86 8.84
N GLY A 7 -3.17 8.44 10.03
CA GLY A 7 -2.42 9.66 10.30
C GLY A 7 -3.15 10.95 9.88
N THR A 8 -2.42 12.05 9.85
CA THR A 8 -2.90 13.36 9.37
C THR A 8 -2.35 13.61 7.97
N ARG A 9 -3.24 13.85 7.01
CA ARG A 9 -2.87 14.19 5.64
C ARG A 9 -2.04 15.48 5.63
N THR A 10 -0.82 15.43 5.12
CA THR A 10 0.00 16.61 4.84
C THR A 10 0.00 16.93 3.34
N ASP A 11 0.54 18.08 2.94
CA ASP A 11 0.66 18.45 1.53
C ASP A 11 1.65 17.58 0.75
N LYS A 12 2.45 16.74 1.42
CA LYS A 12 3.37 15.79 0.78
C LYS A 12 2.67 14.46 0.58
N ASN A 13 2.42 14.09 -0.68
CA ASN A 13 1.80 12.82 -1.05
C ASN A 13 2.62 12.00 -2.04
N GLY A 14 2.69 10.70 -1.78
CA GLY A 14 3.02 9.69 -2.78
C GLY A 14 1.75 8.94 -3.18
N THR A 15 1.61 8.63 -4.47
CA THR A 15 0.55 7.77 -4.99
C THR A 15 1.21 6.60 -5.71
N ASP A 16 0.79 5.39 -5.39
CA ASP A 16 1.18 4.16 -6.10
C ASP A 16 -0.08 3.45 -6.59
N THR A 17 0.00 2.75 -7.72
CA THR A 17 -1.14 2.11 -8.37
C THR A 17 -0.78 0.70 -8.81
N ALA A 18 -1.66 -0.25 -8.48
CA ALA A 18 -1.52 -1.62 -8.93
C ALA A 18 -1.47 -1.69 -10.46
N LYS A 19 -0.66 -2.61 -10.97
CA LYS A 19 -0.75 -3.03 -12.38
C LYS A 19 -2.08 -3.75 -12.61
N GLU A 20 -2.52 -3.79 -13.86
CA GLU A 20 -3.70 -4.57 -14.26
C GLU A 20 -3.56 -6.03 -13.81
N GLY A 21 -4.65 -6.59 -13.26
CA GLY A 21 -4.66 -7.97 -12.74
C GLY A 21 -4.08 -8.12 -11.32
N TYR A 22 -3.77 -7.03 -10.62
CA TYR A 22 -3.29 -7.05 -9.24
C TYR A 22 -4.18 -6.21 -8.32
N GLN A 23 -4.23 -6.59 -7.04
CA GLN A 23 -4.86 -5.83 -5.97
C GLN A 23 -3.91 -5.63 -4.78
N LEU A 24 -4.19 -4.66 -3.91
CA LEU A 24 -3.43 -4.46 -2.68
C LEU A 24 -3.58 -5.70 -1.79
N GLY A 25 -2.49 -6.42 -1.55
CA GLY A 25 -2.46 -7.58 -0.67
C GLY A 25 -1.91 -7.28 0.72
N GLY A 26 -1.21 -6.17 0.89
CA GLY A 26 -0.64 -5.75 2.17
C GLY A 26 0.42 -4.67 2.02
N PHE A 27 1.17 -4.44 3.09
CA PHE A 27 2.25 -3.46 3.12
C PHE A 27 3.53 -4.09 3.69
N VAL A 28 4.67 -3.60 3.24
CA VAL A 28 5.98 -3.86 3.83
C VAL A 28 6.65 -2.54 4.18
N GLY A 29 7.41 -2.49 5.27
CA GLY A 29 7.99 -1.24 5.72
C GLY A 29 8.97 -1.39 6.89
N ARG A 30 9.45 -0.25 7.36
CA ARG A 30 10.26 -0.12 8.56
C ARG A 30 9.66 1.00 9.43
N SER A 31 9.67 0.76 10.74
CA SER A 31 9.33 1.77 11.73
C SER A 31 10.40 1.78 12.83
N GLY A 32 10.65 2.97 13.38
CA GLY A 32 11.30 3.17 14.66
C GLY A 32 10.26 3.68 15.66
N ASP A 33 10.40 4.93 16.09
CA ASP A 33 9.38 5.64 16.86
C ASP A 33 8.20 6.11 15.97
N GLU A 34 8.46 6.28 14.67
CA GLU A 34 7.46 6.63 13.64
C GLU A 34 7.63 5.74 12.39
N LEU A 35 6.72 5.89 11.42
CA LEU A 35 6.77 5.18 10.13
C LEU A 35 7.82 5.84 9.22
N ASP A 36 8.96 5.18 9.04
CA ASP A 36 10.04 5.68 8.17
C ASP A 36 9.77 5.39 6.71
N LEU A 37 9.25 4.18 6.41
CA LEU A 37 9.06 3.67 5.06
C LEU A 37 7.85 2.74 5.00
N VAL A 38 7.07 2.87 3.92
CA VAL A 38 5.99 1.95 3.57
C VAL A 38 5.97 1.72 2.07
N SER A 39 5.71 0.49 1.65
CA SER A 39 5.51 0.10 0.26
C SER A 39 4.35 -0.88 0.15
N ALA A 40 3.61 -0.80 -0.95
CA ALA A 40 2.50 -1.69 -1.22
C ALA A 40 2.99 -3.05 -1.72
N ILE A 41 2.37 -4.13 -1.24
CA ILE A 41 2.50 -5.46 -1.81
C ILE A 41 1.32 -5.66 -2.78
N TRP A 42 1.64 -5.76 -4.07
CA TRP A 42 0.65 -6.04 -5.11
C TRP A 42 0.52 -7.54 -5.32
N THR A 43 -0.69 -8.07 -5.12
CA THR A 43 -0.99 -9.51 -5.25
C THR A 43 -1.83 -9.75 -6.49
N SER A 44 -1.45 -10.76 -7.29
CA SER A 44 -2.23 -11.16 -8.46
C SER A 44 -3.65 -11.57 -8.04
N ILE A 45 -4.65 -11.11 -8.78
CA ILE A 45 -6.05 -11.54 -8.57
C ILE A 45 -6.33 -12.89 -9.25
N GLN A 46 -5.39 -13.38 -10.05
CA GLN A 46 -5.51 -14.69 -10.67
C GLN A 46 -5.36 -15.77 -9.58
N PRO A 47 -6.22 -16.80 -9.57
CA PRO A 47 -6.09 -17.92 -8.66
C PRO A 47 -4.72 -18.58 -8.81
N VAL A 48 -4.12 -18.97 -7.68
CA VAL A 48 -2.98 -19.90 -7.72
C VAL A 48 -3.56 -21.26 -8.11
N GLY A 49 -3.12 -21.77 -9.27
CA GLY A 49 -3.56 -23.07 -9.80
C GLY A 49 -3.03 -24.26 -9.02
#